data_AF-A0AAU8LRD9-F1
#
_entry.id   AF-A0AAU8LRD9-F1
#
_cell.length_a   1.000
_cell.length_b   1.000
_cell.length_c   1.000
_cell.angle_alpha   90.00
_cell.angle_beta   90.00
_cell.angle_gamma   90.00
#
_symmetry.space_group_name_H-M   'P 1'
#
loop_
_entity.id
_entity.type
_entity.pdbx_description
1 polymer ?
#
loop_
_entity_poly.entity_id
_entity_poly.type
_entity_poly.pdbx_seq_one_letter_code
_entity_poly.pdbx_strand_id
1 'polypeptide(L)'
;MFTIPQELRKIIFSDRMLIKIMMDCASKAAVEVLQSKGVDAVPGILLVVHTFGRDLKFNPHVHMLMTEGGLTSSNQWVDIPFLPYGLLRKKWQYYLLTEIKASLPQTKENVRFIDYLFKSQRNGFYVNPKLSDSWSG
;
A
#
# COMPACT_ATOMS: atom_id res chain seq x y z
N MET A 1 3.62 -4.95 5.40
CA MET A 1 4.17 -5.19 4.04
C MET A 1 3.04 -5.17 3.03
N PHE A 2 3.08 -4.28 2.04
CA PHE A 2 2.15 -4.16 0.92
C PHE A 2 2.71 -4.92 -0.29
N THR A 3 1.89 -5.81 -0.87
CA THR A 3 2.29 -6.66 -2.00
C THR A 3 1.45 -6.36 -3.24
N ILE A 4 1.93 -6.80 -4.40
CA ILE A 4 1.22 -6.63 -5.68
C ILE A 4 0.90 -8.00 -6.31
N PRO A 5 -0.16 -8.08 -7.14
CA PRO A 5 -0.40 -9.24 -8.00
C PRO A 5 0.74 -9.43 -9.01
N GLN A 6 0.97 -10.68 -9.42
CA GLN A 6 2.08 -11.05 -10.33
C GLN A 6 1.96 -10.35 -11.69
N GLU A 7 0.73 -10.10 -12.12
CA GLU A 7 0.36 -9.48 -13.38
C GLU A 7 0.90 -8.05 -13.50
N LEU A 8 1.05 -7.33 -12.38
CA LEU A 8 1.62 -5.97 -12.37
C LEU A 8 3.16 -5.95 -12.39
N ARG A 9 3.82 -7.08 -12.07
CA ARG A 9 5.29 -7.12 -11.95
C ARG A 9 5.99 -6.75 -13.25
N LYS A 10 5.50 -7.21 -14.40
CA LYS A 10 6.09 -6.86 -15.71
C LYS A 10 5.94 -5.37 -16.02
N ILE A 11 4.79 -4.80 -15.71
CA ILE A 11 4.51 -3.36 -15.92
C ILE A 11 5.47 -2.50 -15.08
N ILE A 12 5.59 -2.81 -13.79
CA ILE A 12 6.50 -2.12 -12.85
C ILE A 12 7.98 -2.42 -13.16
N PHE A 13 8.27 -3.55 -13.82
CA PHE A 13 9.61 -3.82 -14.29
C PHE A 13 10.02 -2.87 -15.42
N SER A 14 9.10 -2.65 -16.38
CA SER A 14 9.32 -1.79 -17.54
C SER A 14 9.32 -0.31 -17.21
N ASP A 15 8.57 0.12 -16.18
CA ASP A 15 8.55 1.50 -15.72
C ASP A 15 8.91 1.59 -14.22
N ARG A 16 10.13 2.05 -13.95
CA ARG A 16 10.65 2.20 -12.59
C ARG A 16 10.03 3.35 -11.82
N MET A 17 9.38 4.33 -12.48
CA MET A 17 8.66 5.39 -11.79
C MET A 17 7.50 4.85 -10.96
N LEU A 18 6.93 3.72 -11.40
CA LEU A 18 5.87 3.02 -10.66
C LEU A 18 6.33 2.52 -9.28
N ILE A 19 7.63 2.34 -9.05
CA ILE A 19 8.18 2.02 -7.71
C ILE A 19 7.93 3.16 -6.73
N LYS A 20 8.10 4.41 -7.16
CA LYS A 20 7.76 5.58 -6.34
C LYS A 20 6.26 5.62 -6.07
N ILE A 21 5.45 5.39 -7.11
CA ILE A 21 3.98 5.34 -6.99
C ILE A 21 3.55 4.29 -5.98
N MET A 22 4.20 3.12 -5.93
CA MET A 22 3.92 2.11 -4.90
C MET A 22 4.13 2.64 -3.47
N MET A 23 5.21 3.39 -3.22
CA MET A 23 5.45 3.97 -1.90
C MET A 23 4.43 5.06 -1.57
N ASP A 24 4.16 5.96 -2.51
CA ASP A 24 3.19 7.05 -2.33
C ASP A 24 1.78 6.49 -2.05
N CYS A 25 1.35 5.50 -2.82
CA CYS A 25 0.05 4.83 -2.66
C CYS A 25 -0.05 4.07 -1.33
N ALA A 26 1.04 3.44 -0.87
CA ALA A 26 1.06 2.75 0.42
C ALA A 26 0.89 3.74 1.58
N SER A 27 1.65 4.85 1.56
CA SER A 27 1.52 5.93 2.55
C SER A 27 0.09 6.50 2.58
N LYS A 28 -0.43 6.87 1.40
CA LYS A 28 -1.78 7.44 1.25
C LYS A 28 -2.86 6.49 1.76
N ALA A 29 -2.75 5.19 1.44
CA ALA A 29 -3.69 4.19 1.93
C ALA A 29 -3.67 4.09 3.46
N ALA A 30 -2.50 4.09 4.09
CA ALA A 30 -2.40 4.00 5.55
C ALA A 30 -2.96 5.24 6.25
N VAL A 31 -2.60 6.44 5.79
CA VAL A 31 -3.09 7.70 6.35
C VAL A 31 -4.61 7.84 6.21
N GLU A 32 -5.17 7.54 5.03
CA GLU A 32 -6.62 7.65 4.85
C GLU A 32 -7.39 6.63 5.70
N VAL A 33 -6.89 5.40 5.81
CA VAL A 33 -7.52 4.38 6.66
C VAL A 33 -7.49 4.78 8.12
N LEU A 34 -6.39 5.40 8.57
CA LEU A 34 -6.32 5.97 9.89
C LEU A 34 -7.38 7.07 10.09
N GLN A 35 -7.42 8.06 9.20
CA GLN A 35 -8.35 9.19 9.32
C GLN A 35 -9.82 8.76 9.24
N SER A 36 -10.12 7.66 8.53
CA SER A 36 -11.47 7.07 8.50
C SER A 36 -12.00 6.61 9.86
N LYS A 37 -11.12 6.52 10.88
CA LYS A 37 -11.50 6.25 12.27
C LYS A 37 -11.84 7.50 13.09
N GLY A 38 -11.89 8.67 12.47
CA GLY A 38 -12.07 9.94 13.18
C GLY A 38 -10.82 10.40 13.93
N VAL A 39 -9.65 9.81 13.61
CA VAL A 39 -8.38 10.23 14.17
C VAL A 39 -7.83 11.37 13.30
N ASP A 40 -7.92 12.59 13.81
CA ASP A 40 -7.29 13.78 13.20
C ASP A 40 -5.83 13.92 13.65
N ALA A 41 -5.03 12.91 13.32
CA ALA A 41 -3.61 12.87 13.65
C ALA A 41 -2.78 12.35 12.48
N VAL A 42 -1.59 12.88 12.33
CA VAL A 42 -0.62 12.48 11.31
C VAL A 42 0.36 11.48 11.92
N PRO A 43 0.42 10.24 11.42
CA PRO A 43 1.36 9.25 11.93
C PRO A 43 2.76 9.47 11.35
N GLY A 44 3.78 9.04 12.08
CA GLY A 44 5.12 8.85 11.53
C GLY A 44 5.14 7.60 10.64
N ILE A 45 5.64 7.72 9.41
CA ILE A 45 5.72 6.62 8.45
C ILE A 45 7.15 6.54 7.88
N LEU A 46 7.74 5.34 7.92
CA LEU A 46 8.96 4.99 7.21
C LEU A 46 8.66 3.88 6.20
N LEU A 47 9.02 4.11 4.94
CA LEU A 47 8.80 3.16 3.84
C LEU A 47 10.11 2.65 3.28
N VAL A 48 10.16 1.35 3.00
CA VAL A 48 11.24 0.70 2.28
C VAL A 48 10.65 -0.15 1.17
N VAL A 49 11.13 0.00 -0.05
CA VAL A 49 10.75 -0.88 -1.16
C VAL A 49 11.83 -1.94 -1.38
N HIS A 50 11.41 -3.20 -1.41
CA HIS A 50 12.24 -4.29 -1.89
C HIS A 50 11.78 -4.66 -3.29
N THR A 51 12.70 -4.71 -4.25
CA THR A 51 12.38 -5.01 -5.65
C THR A 51 12.40 -6.52 -5.98
N PHE A 52 13.08 -7.32 -5.17
CA PHE A 52 13.22 -8.76 -5.35
C PHE A 52 12.65 -9.55 -4.17
N GLY A 53 12.10 -10.72 -4.47
CA GLY A 53 11.66 -11.70 -3.49
C GLY A 53 12.81 -12.58 -2.97
N ARG A 54 12.50 -13.49 -2.04
CA ARG A 54 13.48 -14.45 -1.49
C ARG A 54 14.09 -15.35 -2.56
N ASP A 55 13.34 -15.66 -3.62
CA ASP A 55 13.78 -16.47 -4.75
C ASP A 55 14.48 -15.67 -5.86
N LEU A 56 14.89 -14.41 -5.56
CA LEU A 56 15.55 -13.47 -6.47
C LEU A 56 14.74 -13.11 -7.72
N LYS A 57 13.46 -13.46 -7.79
CA LYS A 57 12.56 -12.99 -8.84
C LYS A 57 12.12 -11.57 -8.54
N PHE A 58 11.98 -10.78 -9.60
CA PHE A 58 11.43 -9.43 -9.48
C PHE A 58 10.01 -9.51 -8.90
N ASN A 59 9.85 -8.99 -7.69
CA ASN A 59 8.61 -9.03 -6.92
C ASN A 59 8.59 -7.81 -5.98
N PRO A 60 8.37 -6.61 -6.54
CA PRO A 60 8.44 -5.40 -5.77
C PRO A 60 7.35 -5.38 -4.70
N HIS A 61 7.73 -5.01 -3.47
CA HIS A 61 6.82 -4.93 -2.33
C HIS A 61 7.30 -3.85 -1.35
N VAL A 62 6.36 -3.20 -0.67
CA VAL A 62 6.65 -2.08 0.23
C VAL A 62 6.55 -2.55 1.68
N HIS A 63 7.61 -2.36 2.44
CA HIS A 63 7.59 -2.44 3.90
C HIS A 63 7.28 -1.05 4.47
N MET A 64 6.42 -1.03 5.48
CA MET A 64 6.02 0.18 6.17
C MET A 64 6.21 -0.07 7.65
N LEU A 65 6.94 0.83 8.30
CA LEU A 65 6.87 1.05 9.72
C LEU A 65 6.02 2.30 9.93
N MET A 66 5.02 2.19 10.79
CA MET A 66 4.10 3.27 11.13
C MET A 66 4.04 3.34 12.65
N THR A 67 4.06 4.55 13.19
CA THR A 67 3.89 4.75 14.62
C THR A 67 2.50 4.30 15.06
N GLU A 68 2.38 3.77 16.28
CA GLU A 68 1.10 3.40 16.90
C GLU A 68 0.33 4.63 17.43
N GLY A 69 0.53 5.77 16.78
CA GLY A 69 0.00 7.06 17.17
C GLY A 69 0.41 8.13 16.17
N GLY A 70 -0.09 9.35 16.36
CA GLY A 70 0.23 10.47 15.49
C GLY A 70 0.08 11.80 16.21
N LEU A 71 0.52 12.87 15.56
CA LEU A 71 0.37 14.24 16.06
C LEU A 71 -0.84 14.92 15.44
N THR A 72 -1.66 15.55 16.28
CA THR A 72 -2.72 16.47 15.83
C THR A 72 -2.13 17.75 15.26
N SER A 73 -2.97 18.59 14.65
CA SER A 73 -2.61 19.95 14.24
C SER A 73 -2.14 20.85 15.39
N SER A 74 -2.50 20.51 16.64
CA SER A 74 -2.06 21.19 17.87
C SER A 74 -0.84 20.51 18.53
N ASN A 75 -0.12 19.65 17.81
CA ASN A 75 1.04 18.89 18.28
C ASN A 75 0.77 18.01 19.51
N GLN A 76 -0.47 17.54 19.68
CA GLN A 76 -0.81 16.58 20.73
C GLN A 76 -0.68 15.16 20.17
N TRP A 77 -0.10 14.27 20.95
CA TRP A 77 -0.02 12.86 20.59
C TRP A 77 -1.37 12.17 20.80
N VAL A 78 -1.78 11.37 19.83
CA VAL A 78 -2.98 10.52 19.88
C VAL A 78 -2.60 9.10 19.54
N ASP A 79 -2.92 8.16 20.43
CA ASP A 79 -2.68 6.74 20.20
C ASP A 79 -3.64 6.16 19.17
N ILE A 80 -3.11 5.26 18.35
CA ILE A 80 -3.80 4.57 17.27
C ILE A 80 -3.60 3.07 17.52
N PRO A 81 -4.50 2.44 18.29
CA PRO A 81 -4.29 1.07 18.72
C PRO A 81 -4.53 0.04 17.61
N PHE A 82 -5.23 0.42 16.53
CA PHE A 82 -5.60 -0.55 15.49
C PHE A 82 -5.83 0.08 14.11
N LEU A 83 -5.23 -0.52 13.09
CA LEU A 83 -5.45 -0.19 11.69
C LEU A 83 -6.33 -1.25 11.00
N PRO A 84 -7.49 -0.88 10.42
CA PRO A 84 -8.37 -1.82 9.71
C PRO A 84 -7.73 -2.43 8.46
N TYR A 85 -7.04 -3.57 8.61
CA TYR A 85 -6.32 -4.21 7.50
C TYR A 85 -7.20 -4.56 6.30
N GLY A 86 -8.47 -4.93 6.52
CA GLY A 86 -9.41 -5.19 5.41
C GLY A 86 -9.66 -3.95 4.54
N LEU A 87 -9.80 -2.78 5.17
CA LEU A 87 -9.94 -1.50 4.45
C LEU A 87 -8.60 -1.08 3.82
N LEU A 88 -7.49 -1.28 4.53
CA LEU A 88 -6.15 -0.97 4.04
C LEU A 88 -5.82 -1.72 2.75
N ARG A 89 -6.15 -3.01 2.66
CA ARG A 89 -5.96 -3.83 1.46
C ARG A 89 -6.73 -3.28 0.26
N LYS A 90 -7.96 -2.83 0.49
CA LYS A 90 -8.81 -2.23 -0.56
C LYS A 90 -8.31 -0.86 -0.98
N LYS A 91 -7.90 -0.01 -0.04
CA LYS A 91 -7.32 1.31 -0.33
C LYS A 91 -5.99 1.20 -1.06
N TRP A 92 -5.14 0.24 -0.66
CA TRP A 92 -3.90 -0.07 -1.35
C TRP A 92 -4.13 -0.47 -2.81
N GLN A 93 -5.04 -1.44 -3.06
CA GLN A 93 -5.45 -1.80 -4.42
C GLN A 93 -5.97 -0.58 -5.19
N TYR A 94 -6.89 0.17 -4.58
CA TYR A 94 -7.55 1.29 -5.23
C TYR A 94 -6.56 2.36 -5.69
N TYR A 95 -5.71 2.83 -4.80
CA TYR A 95 -4.74 3.86 -5.15
C TYR A 95 -3.74 3.35 -6.19
N LEU A 96 -3.16 2.18 -5.98
CA LEU A 96 -2.15 1.67 -6.90
C LEU A 96 -2.70 1.45 -8.30
N LEU A 97 -3.86 0.81 -8.44
CA LEU A 97 -4.45 0.56 -9.76
C LEU A 97 -4.93 1.84 -10.42
N THR A 98 -5.42 2.84 -9.67
CA THR A 98 -5.81 4.14 -10.22
C THR A 98 -4.60 4.88 -10.80
N GLU A 99 -3.51 4.97 -10.05
CA GLU A 99 -2.29 5.65 -10.50
C GLU A 99 -1.61 4.91 -11.66
N ILE A 100 -1.56 3.57 -11.62
CA ILE A 100 -1.05 2.77 -12.75
C ILE A 100 -1.93 2.99 -13.98
N LYS A 101 -3.26 2.97 -13.85
CA LYS A 101 -4.17 3.22 -14.98
C LYS A 101 -3.92 4.59 -15.60
N ALA A 102 -3.69 5.62 -14.80
CA ALA A 102 -3.38 6.96 -15.27
C ALA A 102 -2.00 7.06 -15.93
N SER A 103 -1.02 6.28 -15.45
CA SER A 103 0.36 6.29 -15.96
C SER A 103 0.54 5.50 -17.26
N LEU A 104 -0.33 4.51 -17.52
CA LEU A 104 -0.24 3.69 -18.73
C LEU A 104 -0.81 4.43 -19.97
N PRO A 105 -0.36 4.06 -21.19
CA PRO A 105 -1.03 4.47 -22.42
C PRO A 105 -2.52 4.08 -22.37
N GLN A 106 -3.41 5.00 -22.72
CA GLN A 106 -4.87 4.83 -22.61
C GLN A 106 -5.47 3.94 -23.72
N THR A 107 -4.84 2.80 -23.98
CA THR A 107 -5.36 1.79 -24.91
C THR A 107 -6.51 1.02 -24.26
N LYS A 108 -7.44 0.52 -25.09
CA LYS A 108 -8.56 -0.32 -24.62
C LYS A 108 -8.07 -1.56 -23.87
N GLU A 109 -6.93 -2.12 -24.27
CA GLU A 109 -6.32 -3.29 -23.64
C GLU A 109 -5.82 -2.97 -22.22
N ASN A 110 -5.05 -1.90 -22.04
CA ASN A 110 -4.54 -1.49 -20.72
C ASN A 110 -5.68 -1.16 -19.75
N VAL A 111 -6.69 -0.42 -20.23
CA VAL A 111 -7.88 -0.10 -19.43
C VAL A 111 -8.61 -1.36 -18.98
N ARG A 112 -8.89 -2.29 -19.89
CA ARG A 112 -9.56 -3.56 -19.57
C ARG A 112 -8.75 -4.42 -18.61
N PHE A 113 -7.43 -4.46 -18.77
CA PHE A 113 -6.54 -5.21 -17.90
C PHE A 113 -6.57 -4.67 -16.46
N ILE A 114 -6.47 -3.35 -16.27
CA ILE A 114 -6.56 -2.77 -14.93
C ILE A 114 -7.96 -2.95 -14.33
N ASP A 115 -9.03 -2.76 -15.10
CA ASP A 115 -10.40 -2.98 -14.65
C ASP A 115 -10.66 -4.44 -14.27
N TYR A 116 -10.01 -5.38 -14.96
CA TYR A 116 -10.02 -6.79 -14.59
C TYR A 116 -9.35 -7.00 -13.22
N LEU A 117 -8.17 -6.40 -12.98
CA LEU A 117 -7.48 -6.52 -11.67
C LEU A 117 -8.28 -5.93 -10.51
N PHE A 118 -9.02 -4.84 -10.75
CA PHE A 118 -9.99 -4.31 -9.77
C PHE A 118 -11.06 -5.35 -9.41
N LYS A 119 -11.61 -6.04 -10.42
CA LYS A 119 -12.71 -7.00 -10.25
C LYS A 119 -12.27 -8.36 -9.70
N SER A 120 -11.10 -8.85 -10.11
CA SER A 120 -10.59 -10.17 -9.72
C SER A 120 -10.05 -10.18 -8.30
N GLN A 121 -9.46 -9.07 -7.84
CA GLN A 121 -8.88 -8.94 -6.50
C GLN A 121 -9.89 -8.30 -5.51
N ARG A 122 -11.05 -8.94 -5.31
CA ARG A 122 -12.20 -8.37 -4.56
C ARG A 122 -11.90 -7.99 -3.10
N ASN A 123 -10.92 -8.66 -2.49
CA ASN A 123 -10.52 -8.43 -1.11
C ASN A 123 -9.38 -7.41 -0.97
N GLY A 124 -9.05 -6.71 -2.06
CA GLY A 124 -7.88 -5.84 -2.13
C GLY A 124 -6.60 -6.63 -2.28
N PHE A 125 -5.51 -5.88 -2.47
CA PHE A 125 -4.17 -6.45 -2.56
C PHE A 125 -3.66 -6.82 -1.17
N TYR A 126 -2.95 -7.93 -1.06
CA TYR A 126 -2.53 -8.45 0.22
C TYR A 126 -1.58 -7.49 0.95
N VAL A 127 -1.92 -7.23 2.22
CA VAL A 127 -1.09 -6.50 3.18
C VAL A 127 -0.86 -7.42 4.37
N ASN A 128 0.41 -7.73 4.62
CA ASN A 128 0.84 -8.54 5.75
C ASN A 128 1.15 -7.63 6.95
N PRO A 129 0.40 -7.73 8.06
CA PRO A 129 0.88 -7.27 9.35
C PRO A 129 1.96 -8.26 9.81
N LYS A 130 3.23 -7.85 9.77
CA LYS A 130 4.19 -8.48 10.68
C LYS A 130 3.81 -7.95 12.07
N LEU A 131 2.92 -8.64 12.75
CA LEU A 131 2.77 -8.45 14.19
C LEU A 131 4.13 -8.78 14.78
N SER A 132 4.69 -7.93 15.64
CA SER A 132 5.80 -8.37 16.47
C SER A 132 5.29 -9.57 17.25
N ASP A 133 5.88 -10.74 17.01
CA ASP A 133 5.71 -11.86 17.92
C ASP A 133 5.93 -11.33 19.34
N SER A 134 4.97 -11.64 20.21
CA SER A 134 4.96 -11.32 21.62
C SER A 134 6.37 -11.35 22.20
N TRP A 135 6.85 -10.21 22.70
CA TRP A 135 7.92 -10.19 23.69
C TRP A 135 7.38 -10.84 24.96
N SER A 136 7.38 -12.17 24.99
CA SER A 136 7.33 -12.96 26.22
C SER A 136 8.77 -13.12 26.69
N GLY A 137 9.25 -12.09 27.39
CA GLY A 137 10.41 -12.13 28.27
C GLY A 137 9.93 -12.11 29.72
#